data_AF-A0A1H8K965-F1
#
_entry.id   AF-A0A1H8K965-F1
#
_cell.length_a   1.000
_cell.length_b   1.000
_cell.length_c   1.000
_cell.angle_alpha   90.00
_cell.angle_beta   90.00
_cell.angle_gamma   90.00
#
_symmetry.space_group_name_H-M   'P 1'
#
loop_
_entity.id
_entity.type
_entity.pdbx_description
1 polymer ?
#
loop_
_entity_poly.entity_id
_entity_poly.type
_entity_poly.pdbx_seq_one_letter_code
_entity_poly.pdbx_strand_id
1 'polypeptide(L)'
;MTQTPPAPITDSDVDTKGHDYLPGWIKKYWGSKPEHTRAYKSGIGLIRRPDVVVVKDASKPPTQDNIKQIVEMKFPPDTLKAEQRDAYAKIAGDEKKLATLEPGDCDCQSEEPKDPNIPIEELGAAATVAAWVLYILSKGKSPRPPLRPVPGLAPVF
;
A
#
# COMPACT_ATOMS: atom_id res chain seq x y z
N MET A 1 17.98 -9.81 -11.40
CA MET A 1 16.59 -10.31 -11.41
C MET A 1 16.43 -11.27 -12.56
N THR A 2 15.70 -12.36 -12.35
CA THR A 2 15.58 -13.49 -13.28
C THR A 2 14.38 -13.41 -14.22
N GLN A 3 13.31 -12.74 -13.80
CA GLN A 3 12.07 -12.62 -14.58
C GLN A 3 12.04 -11.32 -15.41
N THR A 4 11.35 -11.37 -16.56
CA THR A 4 11.13 -10.23 -17.45
C THR A 4 9.65 -10.19 -17.89
N PRO A 5 8.84 -9.21 -17.45
CA PRO A 5 9.21 -8.15 -16.50
C PRO A 5 9.53 -8.72 -15.10
N PRO A 6 10.25 -7.98 -14.25
CA PRO A 6 10.41 -8.36 -12.84
C PRO A 6 9.04 -8.53 -12.17
N ALA A 7 8.86 -9.59 -11.40
CA ALA A 7 7.61 -9.87 -10.68
C ALA A 7 7.82 -9.84 -9.16
N PRO A 8 6.78 -9.47 -8.38
CA PRO A 8 6.84 -9.48 -6.93
C PRO A 8 6.83 -10.91 -6.37
N ILE A 9 7.38 -11.06 -5.16
CA ILE A 9 7.30 -12.29 -4.38
C ILE A 9 6.24 -12.07 -3.29
N THR A 10 5.04 -12.58 -3.53
CA THR A 10 3.86 -12.33 -2.71
C THR A 10 3.52 -13.57 -1.86
N ASP A 11 2.68 -13.35 -0.86
CA ASP A 11 2.02 -14.41 -0.10
C ASP A 11 1.16 -15.28 -1.03
N SER A 12 0.94 -16.55 -0.67
CA SER A 12 0.13 -17.48 -1.48
C SER A 12 -1.36 -17.21 -1.38
N ASP A 13 -1.81 -16.65 -0.26
CA ASP A 13 -3.22 -16.44 0.05
C ASP A 13 -3.63 -14.99 -0.26
N VAL A 14 -2.69 -14.05 -0.15
CA VAL A 14 -2.92 -12.62 -0.40
C VAL A 14 -1.85 -12.07 -1.35
N ASP A 15 -2.21 -11.91 -2.62
CA ASP A 15 -1.30 -11.49 -3.69
C ASP A 15 -0.84 -10.01 -3.58
N THR A 16 -1.50 -9.20 -2.78
CA THR A 16 -1.08 -7.82 -2.47
C THR A 16 -0.08 -7.75 -1.32
N LYS A 17 0.13 -8.85 -0.59
CA LYS A 17 1.03 -8.93 0.55
C LYS A 17 2.36 -9.55 0.12
N GLY A 18 3.47 -8.94 0.52
CA GLY A 18 4.80 -9.56 0.37
C GLY A 18 4.91 -10.84 1.19
N HIS A 19 5.65 -11.84 0.68
CA HIS A 19 5.81 -13.10 1.39
C HIS A 19 6.62 -12.93 2.71
N ASP A 20 6.06 -13.36 3.83
CA ASP A 20 6.63 -13.11 5.17
C ASP A 20 8.03 -13.72 5.38
N TYR A 21 8.27 -14.93 4.88
CA TYR A 21 9.55 -15.63 5.03
C TYR A 21 10.24 -15.96 3.70
N LEU A 22 10.98 -14.98 3.18
CA LEU A 22 11.68 -15.08 1.91
C LEU A 22 12.68 -16.25 1.80
N PRO A 23 13.49 -16.60 2.82
CA PRO A 23 14.40 -17.74 2.72
C PRO A 23 13.67 -19.08 2.50
N GLY A 24 12.53 -19.28 3.15
CA GLY A 24 11.69 -20.46 2.95
C GLY A 24 11.08 -20.50 1.55
N TRP A 25 10.62 -19.35 1.06
CA TRP A 25 10.15 -19.21 -0.31
C TRP A 25 11.22 -19.59 -1.33
N ILE A 26 12.44 -19.06 -1.19
CA ILE A 26 13.57 -19.38 -2.07
C ILE A 26 13.86 -20.88 -2.02
N LYS A 27 13.95 -21.48 -0.83
CA LYS A 27 14.21 -22.93 -0.70
C LYS A 27 13.15 -23.78 -1.40
N LYS A 28 11.88 -23.35 -1.38
CA LYS A 28 10.76 -24.10 -1.94
C LYS A 28 10.58 -23.90 -3.45
N TYR A 29 10.77 -22.68 -3.95
CA TYR A 29 10.38 -22.29 -5.32
C TYR A 29 11.56 -21.84 -6.20
N TRP A 30 12.77 -21.68 -5.67
CA TRP A 30 13.90 -21.34 -6.52
C TRP A 30 14.29 -22.53 -7.40
N GLY A 31 14.47 -22.28 -8.70
CA GLY A 31 14.77 -23.32 -9.69
C GLY A 31 13.57 -24.18 -10.11
N SER A 32 12.36 -23.95 -9.57
CA SER A 32 11.15 -24.63 -10.03
C SER A 32 10.59 -24.05 -11.34
N LYS A 33 11.00 -22.83 -11.68
CA LYS A 33 10.62 -22.14 -12.92
C LYS A 33 11.81 -22.01 -13.87
N PRO A 34 11.60 -22.05 -15.20
CA PRO A 34 12.69 -21.91 -16.19
C PRO A 34 13.49 -20.61 -16.06
N GLU A 35 12.88 -19.53 -15.58
CA GLU A 35 13.54 -18.23 -15.42
C GLU A 35 14.54 -18.23 -14.25
N HIS A 36 14.37 -19.12 -13.26
CA HIS A 36 15.26 -19.22 -12.12
C HIS A 36 16.46 -20.12 -12.45
N THR A 37 17.67 -19.66 -12.12
CA THR A 37 18.86 -20.50 -12.15
C THR A 37 18.68 -21.72 -11.24
N ARG A 38 19.33 -22.85 -11.56
CA ARG A 38 19.22 -24.08 -10.76
C ARG A 38 19.59 -23.90 -9.28
N ALA A 39 20.50 -22.98 -8.98
CA ALA A 39 20.85 -22.60 -7.61
C ALA A 39 20.68 -21.09 -7.39
N TYR A 40 20.13 -20.72 -6.24
CA TYR A 40 20.07 -19.34 -5.78
C TYR A 40 21.45 -18.88 -5.31
N LYS A 41 21.87 -17.68 -5.73
CA LYS A 41 23.09 -17.03 -5.25
C LYS A 41 22.71 -15.67 -4.64
N SER A 42 23.03 -15.49 -3.36
CA SER A 42 22.82 -14.22 -2.66
C SER A 42 23.80 -13.14 -3.16
N GLY A 43 23.46 -11.87 -2.96
CA GLY A 43 24.35 -10.73 -3.22
C GLY A 43 24.52 -10.32 -4.68
N ILE A 44 24.05 -11.11 -5.65
CA ILE A 44 24.20 -10.78 -7.10
C ILE A 44 22.95 -10.11 -7.70
N GLY A 45 21.99 -9.71 -6.87
CA GLY A 45 20.79 -8.99 -7.33
C GLY A 45 19.75 -9.84 -8.06
N LEU A 46 19.66 -11.15 -7.76
CA LEU A 46 18.60 -12.03 -8.28
C LEU A 46 17.21 -11.61 -7.77
N ILE A 47 17.15 -11.15 -6.52
CA ILE A 47 15.97 -10.55 -5.87
C ILE A 47 16.36 -9.13 -5.45
N ARG A 48 15.40 -8.21 -5.51
CA ARG A 48 15.55 -6.79 -5.16
C ARG A 48 14.43 -6.41 -4.19
N ARG A 49 14.70 -5.47 -3.28
CA ARG A 49 13.76 -5.01 -2.26
C ARG A 49 13.81 -3.47 -2.21
N PRO A 50 13.01 -2.78 -3.03
CA PRO A 50 12.79 -1.35 -2.87
C PRO A 50 12.19 -1.06 -1.50
N ASP A 51 12.41 0.15 -0.99
CA ASP A 51 11.87 0.54 0.33
C ASP A 51 10.35 0.69 0.28
N VAL A 52 9.83 1.42 -0.72
CA VAL A 52 8.39 1.63 -0.88
C VAL A 52 7.98 1.42 -2.33
N VAL A 53 6.88 0.68 -2.51
CA VAL A 53 6.24 0.48 -3.81
C VAL A 53 4.82 1.02 -3.73
N VAL A 54 4.54 2.05 -4.51
CA VAL A 54 3.22 2.67 -4.62
C VAL A 54 2.52 2.10 -5.84
N VAL A 55 1.32 1.56 -5.64
CA VAL A 55 0.49 0.98 -6.71
C VAL A 55 -0.62 1.94 -7.14
N LYS A 56 -1.17 1.73 -8.35
CA LYS A 56 -2.33 2.44 -8.86
C LYS A 56 -3.63 1.91 -8.24
N ASP A 57 -3.70 0.59 -8.08
CA ASP A 57 -4.84 -0.14 -7.54
C ASP A 57 -4.36 -1.04 -6.39
N ALA A 58 -4.82 -0.73 -5.17
CA ALA A 58 -4.43 -1.43 -3.95
C ALA A 58 -4.99 -2.86 -3.85
N SER A 59 -5.97 -3.22 -4.69
CA SER A 59 -6.54 -4.57 -4.74
C SER A 59 -5.74 -5.53 -5.63
N LYS A 60 -4.66 -5.07 -6.25
CA LYS A 60 -3.85 -5.83 -7.21
C LYS A 60 -2.39 -5.91 -6.77
N PRO A 61 -1.67 -6.98 -7.16
CA PRO A 61 -0.26 -7.12 -6.84
C PRO A 61 0.57 -5.97 -7.44
N PRO A 62 1.76 -5.69 -6.88
CA PRO A 62 2.66 -4.66 -7.39
C PRO A 62 3.44 -5.16 -8.63
N THR A 63 2.71 -5.53 -9.68
CA THR A 63 3.26 -5.84 -11.01
C THR A 63 3.59 -4.54 -11.76
N GLN A 64 4.49 -4.61 -12.74
CA GLN A 64 5.00 -3.43 -13.45
C GLN A 64 3.91 -2.52 -14.05
N ASP A 65 2.81 -3.09 -14.52
CA ASP A 65 1.65 -2.37 -15.05
C ASP A 65 0.83 -1.64 -13.95
N ASN A 66 0.79 -2.20 -12.74
CA ASN A 66 0.11 -1.63 -11.59
C ASN A 66 1.01 -0.71 -10.73
N ILE A 67 2.33 -0.77 -10.88
CA ILE A 67 3.25 0.16 -10.19
C ILE A 67 3.02 1.59 -10.70
N LYS A 68 2.66 2.46 -9.74
CA LYS A 68 2.59 3.91 -9.93
C LYS A 68 3.98 4.53 -9.74
N GLN A 69 4.66 4.17 -8.65
CA GLN A 69 5.95 4.74 -8.28
C GLN A 69 6.73 3.78 -7.38
N ILE A 70 8.05 3.79 -7.50
CA ILE A 70 8.98 3.20 -6.53
C ILE A 70 9.68 4.36 -5.85
N VAL A 71 9.76 4.29 -4.52
CA VAL A 71 10.48 5.28 -3.71
C VAL A 71 11.59 4.56 -2.98
N GLU A 72 12.81 5.05 -3.14
CA GLU A 72 13.97 4.63 -2.37
C GLU A 72 14.35 5.74 -1.39
N MET A 73 14.54 5.39 -0.13
CA MET A 73 14.96 6.32 0.90
C MET A 73 16.47 6.23 1.10
N LYS A 74 17.14 7.38 1.12
CA LYS A 74 18.60 7.44 1.31
C LYS A 74 18.96 8.35 2.46
N PHE A 75 19.79 7.84 3.36
CA PHE A 75 20.29 8.58 4.52
C PHE A 75 21.79 8.81 4.34
N PRO A 76 22.29 10.06 4.46
CA PRO A 76 23.71 10.34 4.34
C PRO A 76 24.55 9.49 5.31
N PRO A 77 25.70 8.96 4.89
CA PRO A 77 26.37 9.19 3.61
C PRO A 77 25.94 8.23 2.47
N ASP A 78 24.91 7.40 2.67
CA ASP A 78 24.45 6.49 1.62
C ASP A 78 23.80 7.25 0.46
N THR A 79 23.98 6.73 -0.75
CA THR A 79 23.48 7.34 -1.99
C THR A 79 22.86 6.28 -2.89
N LEU A 80 21.99 6.71 -3.79
CA LEU A 80 21.43 5.81 -4.80
C LEU A 80 22.48 5.48 -5.87
N LYS A 81 23.05 4.28 -5.77
CA LYS A 81 24.03 3.75 -6.74
C LYS A 81 23.38 3.44 -8.09
N ALA A 82 24.16 3.52 -9.16
CA ALA A 82 23.67 3.30 -10.52
C ALA A 82 23.01 1.91 -10.69
N GLU A 83 23.61 0.84 -10.15
CA GLU A 83 23.06 -0.51 -10.29
C GLU A 83 21.73 -0.68 -9.56
N GLN A 84 21.52 0.11 -8.50
CA GLN A 84 20.26 0.12 -7.76
C GLN A 84 19.20 0.94 -8.52
N ARG A 85 19.57 2.12 -9.04
CA ARG A 85 18.72 2.95 -9.90
C ARG A 85 18.20 2.14 -11.09
N ASP A 86 19.10 1.51 -11.84
CA ASP A 86 18.73 0.73 -13.04
C ASP A 86 17.83 -0.46 -12.70
N ALA A 87 18.12 -1.14 -11.59
CA ALA A 87 17.30 -2.25 -11.14
C ALA A 87 15.88 -1.79 -10.78
N TYR A 88 15.73 -0.66 -10.10
CA TYR A 88 14.41 -0.18 -9.66
C TYR A 88 13.64 0.49 -10.78
N ALA A 89 14.30 1.22 -11.68
CA ALA A 89 13.70 1.69 -12.93
C ALA A 89 13.17 0.51 -13.75
N LYS A 90 13.93 -0.61 -13.83
CA LYS A 90 13.47 -1.84 -14.49
C LYS A 90 12.27 -2.47 -13.79
N ILE A 91 12.20 -2.49 -12.45
CA ILE A 91 11.03 -2.99 -11.72
C ILE A 91 9.81 -2.10 -12.00
N ALA A 92 9.98 -0.78 -11.97
CA ALA A 92 8.89 0.17 -12.20
C ALA A 92 8.41 0.21 -13.67
N GLY A 93 9.27 -0.20 -14.60
CA GLY A 93 9.04 -0.19 -16.05
C GLY A 93 9.29 1.14 -16.72
N ASP A 94 9.67 2.16 -15.96
CA ASP A 94 10.07 3.49 -16.43
C ASP A 94 10.89 4.14 -15.32
N GLU A 95 12.02 4.76 -15.67
CA GLU A 95 12.86 5.52 -14.73
C GLU A 95 12.10 6.71 -14.12
N LYS A 96 11.14 7.30 -14.86
CA LYS A 96 10.32 8.41 -14.36
C LYS A 96 9.42 8.03 -13.18
N LYS A 97 9.23 6.73 -12.93
CA LYS A 97 8.48 6.21 -11.78
C LYS A 97 9.38 5.95 -10.57
N LEU A 98 10.69 6.19 -10.66
CA LEU A 98 11.61 6.06 -9.53
C LEU A 98 11.83 7.43 -8.89
N ALA A 99 11.55 7.55 -7.60
CA ALA A 99 11.91 8.71 -6.80
C ALA A 99 12.92 8.31 -5.72
N THR A 100 13.80 9.25 -5.38
CA THR A 100 14.67 9.17 -4.21
C THR A 100 14.15 10.17 -3.19
N LEU A 101 14.06 9.76 -1.93
CA LEU A 101 13.79 10.65 -0.81
C LEU A 101 15.00 10.66 0.12
N GLU A 102 15.47 11.85 0.44
CA GLU A 102 16.52 12.13 1.40
C GLU A 102 15.95 12.93 2.59
N PRO A 103 16.64 12.99 3.74
CA PRO A 103 16.18 13.78 4.89
C PRO A 103 15.89 15.25 4.57
N GLY A 104 16.56 15.82 3.56
CA GLY A 104 16.32 17.20 3.11
C GLY A 104 15.02 17.37 2.32
N ASP A 105 14.42 16.30 1.80
CA ASP A 105 13.14 16.31 1.11
C ASP A 105 11.95 16.25 2.10
N CYS A 106 12.22 15.97 3.37
CA CYS A 106 11.20 15.97 4.40
C CYS A 106 10.79 17.41 4.74
N ASP A 107 9.48 17.68 4.63
CA ASP A 107 8.89 18.96 4.99
C ASP A 107 8.66 19.08 6.51
N CYS A 108 9.69 18.79 7.31
CA CYS A 108 9.63 18.80 8.77
C CYS A 108 9.33 20.18 9.38
N GLN A 109 9.26 21.22 8.55
CA GLN A 109 8.97 22.59 8.95
C GLN A 109 7.51 22.99 8.69
N SER A 110 6.76 22.19 7.95
CA SER A 110 5.34 22.39 7.75
C SER A 110 4.55 21.99 8.98
N GLU A 111 3.53 22.78 9.31
CA GLU A 111 2.52 22.37 10.28
C GLU A 111 1.88 21.07 9.80
N GLU A 112 1.83 20.06 10.68
CA GLU A 112 1.11 18.82 10.38
C GLU A 112 -0.33 19.16 9.96
N PRO A 113 -0.86 18.53 8.89
CA PRO A 113 -2.26 18.70 8.53
C PRO A 113 -3.11 18.39 9.75
N LYS A 114 -3.91 19.37 10.21
CA LYS A 114 -4.85 19.13 11.30
C LYS A 114 -5.74 17.98 10.90
N ASP A 115 -5.81 16.96 11.76
CA ASP A 115 -6.76 15.86 11.59
C ASP A 115 -8.13 16.45 11.27
N PRO A 116 -8.83 15.94 10.23
CA PRO A 116 -10.15 16.43 9.91
C PRO A 116 -11.04 16.24 11.14
N ASN A 117 -11.43 17.35 11.75
CA ASN A 117 -12.33 17.37 12.89
C ASN A 117 -13.72 17.06 12.32
N ILE A 118 -14.02 15.78 12.13
CA ILE A 118 -15.33 15.33 11.69
C ILE A 118 -16.25 15.42 12.91
N PRO A 119 -17.25 16.31 12.94
CA PRO A 119 -18.17 16.41 14.07
C PRO A 119 -19.10 15.19 14.08
N ILE A 120 -18.64 14.09 14.69
CA ILE A 120 -19.33 12.81 14.73
C ILE A 120 -20.72 12.95 15.37
N GLU A 121 -20.87 13.89 16.31
CA GLU A 121 -22.15 14.21 16.94
C GLU A 121 -23.17 14.81 15.95
N GLU A 122 -22.71 15.70 15.05
CA GLU A 122 -23.56 16.36 14.06
C GLU A 122 -24.04 15.37 13.00
N LEU A 123 -23.17 14.43 12.60
CA LEU A 123 -23.51 13.29 11.74
C LEU A 123 -24.55 12.36 12.39
N GLY A 124 -24.39 12.05 13.68
CA GLY A 124 -25.35 11.23 14.44
C GLY A 124 -26.73 11.90 14.53
N ALA A 125 -26.77 13.21 14.76
CA ALA A 125 -28.00 13.99 14.78
C ALA A 125 -28.69 14.01 13.40
N ALA A 126 -27.95 14.29 12.33
CA ALA A 126 -28.47 14.32 10.96
C ALA A 126 -29.04 12.96 10.51
N ALA A 127 -28.33 11.86 10.80
CA ALA A 127 -28.79 10.51 10.48
C ALA A 127 -30.09 10.15 11.22
N THR A 128 -30.22 10.58 12.48
CA THR A 128 -31.42 10.35 13.30
C THR A 128 -32.63 11.10 12.74
N VAL A 129 -32.45 12.38 12.37
CA VAL A 129 -33.51 13.19 11.74
C VAL A 129 -33.96 12.57 10.42
N ALA A 130 -33.02 12.16 9.55
CA ALA A 130 -33.34 11.54 8.27
C ALA A 130 -34.14 10.24 8.45
N ALA A 131 -33.77 9.40 9.43
CA ALA A 131 -34.50 8.17 9.75
C ALA A 131 -35.95 8.45 10.22
N TRP A 132 -36.16 9.48 11.02
CA TRP A 132 -37.51 9.92 11.44
C TRP A 132 -38.35 10.43 10.27
N VAL A 133 -37.77 11.22 9.37
CA VAL A 133 -38.45 11.67 8.15
C VAL A 133 -38.87 10.47 7.29
N LEU A 134 -37.99 9.49 7.08
CA LEU A 134 -38.30 8.26 6.36
C LEU A 134 -39.41 7.43 7.03
N TYR A 135 -39.39 7.34 8.37
CA TYR A 135 -40.42 6.63 9.12
C TYR A 135 -41.81 7.27 8.96
N ILE A 136 -41.88 8.60 8.97
CA ILE A 136 -43.12 9.35 8.74
C ILE A 136 -43.60 9.18 7.28
N LEU A 137 -42.71 9.39 6.30
CA LEU A 137 -43.05 9.27 4.88
C LEU A 137 -43.48 7.85 4.49
N SER A 138 -42.88 6.83 5.09
CA SER A 138 -43.25 5.43 4.88
C SER A 138 -44.54 5.00 5.59
N LYS A 139 -45.21 5.91 6.30
CA LYS A 139 -46.36 5.63 7.17
C LYS A 139 -46.08 4.49 8.17
N GLY A 140 -44.87 4.46 8.73
CA GLY A 140 -44.46 3.48 9.73
C GLY A 140 -44.10 2.10 9.17
N LYS A 141 -43.90 1.95 7.85
CA LYS A 141 -43.45 0.69 7.24
C LYS A 141 -41.94 0.48 7.32
N SER A 142 -41.16 1.51 7.64
CA SER A 142 -39.73 1.37 7.91
C SER A 142 -39.47 1.02 9.38
N PRO A 143 -38.28 0.49 9.71
CA PRO A 143 -37.87 0.29 11.10
C PRO A 143 -38.01 1.58 11.92
N ARG A 144 -38.48 1.45 13.16
CA ARG A 144 -38.67 2.58 14.07
C ARG A 144 -37.30 3.18 14.46
N PRO A 145 -37.05 4.47 14.20
CA PRO A 145 -35.78 5.10 14.54
C PRO A 145 -35.60 5.25 16.07
N PRO A 146 -34.35 5.33 16.56
CA PRO A 146 -34.08 5.59 17.97
C PRO A 146 -34.54 6.99 18.39
N LEU A 147 -34.94 7.12 19.66
CA LEU A 147 -35.38 8.40 20.26
C LEU A 147 -34.22 9.34 20.61
N ARG A 148 -33.00 8.83 20.63
CA ARG A 148 -31.78 9.59 20.88
C ARG A 148 -30.81 9.38 19.72
N PRO A 149 -29.97 10.39 19.41
CA PRO A 149 -28.86 10.19 18.50
C PRO A 149 -28.07 8.96 18.92
N VAL A 150 -27.82 8.05 17.99
CA VAL A 150 -26.88 6.94 18.24
C VAL A 150 -25.54 7.61 18.52
N PRO A 151 -24.90 7.35 19.68
CA PRO A 151 -23.55 7.82 19.92
C PRO A 151 -22.69 7.41 18.72
N GLY A 152 -21.93 8.36 18.16
CA GLY A 152 -20.93 8.01 17.17
C GLY A 152 -20.10 6.85 17.73
N LEU A 153 -19.91 5.79 16.94
CA LEU A 153 -18.98 4.73 17.29
C LEU A 153 -17.63 5.42 17.50
N ALA A 154 -17.25 5.61 18.76
CA ALA A 154 -15.94 6.14 19.07
C ALA A 154 -14.92 5.16 18.44
N PRO A 155 -13.94 5.65 17.69
CA PRO A 155 -12.86 4.79 17.24
C PRO A 155 -12.21 4.19 18.51
N VAL A 156 -12.25 2.87 18.60
CA VAL A 156 -11.48 2.13 19.59
C VAL A 156 -10.04 2.19 19.09
N PHE A 157 -9.22 3.04 19.73
CA PHE A 157 -7.78 3.05 19.55
C PHE A 157 -7.14 1.96 20.41
#